data_AF-A0A924HK35-F1
#
_entry.id   AF-A0A924HK35-F1
#
_cell.length_a   1.000
_cell.length_b   1.000
_cell.length_c   1.000
_cell.angle_alpha   90.00
_cell.angle_beta   90.00
_cell.angle_gamma   90.00
#
_symmetry.space_group_name_H-M   'P 1'
#
loop_
_entity.id
_entity.type
_entity.pdbx_description
1 polymer ?
#
loop_
_entity_poly.entity_id
_entity_poly.type
_entity_poly.pdbx_seq_one_letter_code
_entity_poly.pdbx_strand_id
1 'polypeptide(L)' 'MSKIGIVFPHQLFEDNIIADTIYLVEEELFFNQYNFHKQKIAFHRASMKFYESYLQSKHINVIYIDAFH' A
#
# COMPACT_ATOMS: atom_id res chain seq x y z
N MET A 1 -15.01 -18.60 -1.86
CA MET A 1 -15.12 -17.14 -2.05
C MET A 1 -13.70 -16.59 -2.01
N SER A 2 -13.31 -15.79 -3.01
CA SER A 2 -12.00 -15.11 -3.01
C SER A 2 -11.98 -14.04 -1.93
N LYS A 3 -10.95 -14.01 -1.09
CA LYS A 3 -10.75 -13.03 -0.03
C LYS A 3 -10.00 -11.82 -0.57
N ILE A 4 -10.56 -10.64 -0.37
CA ILE A 4 -9.95 -9.38 -0.77
C ILE A 4 -9.52 -8.63 0.48
N GLY A 5 -8.27 -8.15 0.49
CA GLY A 5 -7.72 -7.25 1.51
C GLY A 5 -7.50 -5.86 0.94
N ILE A 6 -7.73 -4.84 1.75
CA ILE A 6 -7.38 -3.45 1.44
C ILE A 6 -6.35 -3.00 2.47
N VAL A 7 -5.27 -2.37 2.01
CA VAL A 7 -4.14 -1.99 2.84
C VAL A 7 -3.77 -0.54 2.56
N PHE A 8 -3.68 0.23 3.64
CA PHE A 8 -3.26 1.63 3.61
C PHE A 8 -1.79 1.80 4.01
N PRO A 9 -1.18 2.98 3.74
CA PRO A 9 0.25 3.21 3.98
C PRO A 9 0.70 3.02 5.45
N HIS A 10 -0.23 3.09 6.40
CA HIS A 10 0.01 2.91 7.84
C HIS A 10 -0.20 1.46 8.32
N GLN A 11 -0.62 0.54 7.44
CA GLN A 11 -0.97 -0.85 7.77
C GLN A 11 0.04 -1.88 7.27
N LEU A 12 1.27 -1.46 6.93
CA LEU A 12 2.31 -2.30 6.34
C LEU A 12 2.96 -3.23 7.38
N PHE A 13 2.21 -4.21 7.88
CA PHE A 13 2.65 -5.17 8.91
C PHE A 13 2.94 -6.55 8.30
N GLU A 14 3.84 -7.30 8.94
CA GLU A 14 4.26 -8.61 8.44
C GLU A 14 3.15 -9.69 8.49
N ASP A 15 2.36 -9.67 9.56
CA ASP A 15 1.48 -10.79 9.95
C ASP A 15 -0.02 -10.56 9.70
N ASN A 16 -0.43 -9.48 9.04
CA ASN A 16 -1.82 -9.01 9.14
C ASN A 16 -2.74 -9.27 7.93
N ILE A 17 -2.31 -9.96 6.87
CA ILE A 17 -3.16 -10.07 5.66
C ILE A 17 -3.22 -11.50 5.13
N ILE A 18 -4.35 -12.15 5.38
CA ILE A 18 -4.74 -13.41 4.76
C ILE A 18 -5.81 -13.09 3.71
N ALA A 19 -5.36 -12.71 2.51
CA ALA A 19 -6.21 -12.43 1.35
C ALA A 19 -5.63 -13.04 0.08
N ASP A 20 -6.50 -13.41 -0.85
CA ASP A 20 -6.12 -13.92 -2.18
C ASP A 20 -5.70 -12.77 -3.10
N THR A 21 -6.26 -11.57 -2.88
CA THR A 21 -5.89 -10.34 -3.58
C THR A 21 -5.84 -9.17 -2.62
N ILE A 22 -4.78 -8.38 -2.70
CA ILE A 22 -4.55 -7.20 -1.86
C ILE A 22 -4.58 -5.96 -2.72
N TYR A 23 -5.42 -5.00 -2.36
CA TYR A 23 -5.39 -3.65 -2.89
C TYR A 23 -4.53 -2.78 -1.97
N LEU A 24 -3.41 -2.32 -2.49
CA LEU A 24 -2.49 -1.44 -1.78
C LEU A 24 -2.73 -0.02 -2.27
N VAL A 25 -3.35 0.82 -1.43
CA VAL A 25 -3.93 2.10 -1.85
C VAL A 25 -3.16 3.26 -1.24
N GLU A 26 -2.64 4.16 -2.09
CA GLU A 26 -2.11 5.44 -1.64
C GLU A 26 -3.25 6.32 -1.11
N GLU A 27 -3.13 6.79 0.13
CA GLU A 27 -4.19 7.57 0.77
C GLU A 27 -4.11 9.05 0.38
N GLU A 28 -5.08 9.56 -0.41
CA GLU A 28 -5.11 10.93 -0.93
C GLU A 28 -4.90 12.03 0.13
N LEU A 29 -5.35 11.79 1.37
CA LEU A 29 -5.17 12.72 2.49
C LEU A 29 -3.69 13.05 2.74
N PHE A 30 -2.80 12.06 2.59
CA PHE A 30 -1.35 12.24 2.78
C PHE A 30 -0.64 12.78 1.54
N PHE A 31 -1.17 12.54 0.35
CA PHE A 31 -0.49 12.84 -0.91
C PHE A 31 -0.97 14.13 -1.59
N ASN A 32 -2.24 14.51 -1.46
CA ASN A 32 -2.85 15.61 -2.21
C ASN A 32 -3.52 16.69 -1.34
N GLN A 33 -4.09 16.32 -0.19
CA GLN A 33 -4.90 17.29 0.58
C GLN A 33 -4.06 18.28 1.41
N TYR A 34 -2.89 17.87 1.90
CA TYR A 34 -2.05 18.71 2.75
C TYR A 34 -0.62 18.81 2.20
N ASN A 35 0.04 19.96 2.43
CA ASN A 35 1.45 20.19 2.10
C ASN A 35 2.38 19.41 3.04
N PHE A 36 2.35 18.08 2.95
CA PHE A 36 3.27 17.24 3.69
C PHE A 36 4.71 17.41 3.20
N HIS A 37 5.64 17.19 4.11
CA HIS A 37 7.07 17.25 3.80
C HIS A 37 7.40 16.23 2.70
N LYS A 38 8.05 16.67 1.61
CA LYS A 38 8.33 15.82 0.44
C LYS A 38 9.07 14.52 0.79
N GLN A 39 9.96 14.58 1.78
CA GLN A 39 10.67 13.40 2.30
C GLN A 39 9.74 12.38 2.94
N LYS A 40 8.70 12.83 3.67
CA LYS A 40 7.71 11.95 4.29
C LYS A 40 6.87 11.24 3.23
N ILE A 41 6.45 11.97 2.20
CA ILE A 41 5.72 11.42 1.05
C ILE A 41 6.57 10.36 0.33
N ALA A 42 7.83 10.69 0.00
CA ALA A 42 8.75 9.76 -0.64
C ALA A 42 8.99 8.50 0.22
N PHE A 43 9.14 8.66 1.53
CA PHE A 43 9.29 7.55 2.47
C PHE A 43 8.07 6.64 2.46
N HIS A 44 6.85 7.16 2.60
CA HIS A 44 5.64 6.34 2.56
C HIS A 44 5.51 5.56 1.25
N ARG A 45 5.74 6.21 0.09
CA ARG A 45 5.69 5.53 -1.20
C ARG A 45 6.76 4.43 -1.31
N ALA A 46 7.99 4.70 -0.86
CA ALA A 46 9.05 3.70 -0.85
C ALA A 46 8.68 2.50 0.04
N SER A 47 8.13 2.73 1.23
CA SER A 47 7.66 1.67 2.13
C SER A 47 6.52 0.86 1.51
N MET A 48 5.55 1.50 0.85
CA MET A 48 4.47 0.80 0.16
C MET A 48 4.99 -0.05 -1.02
N LYS A 49 5.92 0.47 -1.83
CA LYS A 49 6.53 -0.29 -2.93
C LYS A 49 7.36 -1.48 -2.44
N PHE A 50 8.09 -1.31 -1.34
CA PHE A 50 8.73 -2.43 -0.68
C PHE A 50 7.72 -3.49 -0.23
N TYR A 51 6.60 -3.06 0.37
CA TYR A 51 5.55 -3.97 0.83
C TYR A 51 4.84 -4.70 -0.32
N GLU A 52 4.61 -4.03 -1.45
CA GLU A 52 4.12 -4.65 -2.69
C GLU A 52 5.06 -5.79 -3.13
N SER A 53 6.36 -5.52 -3.22
CA SER A 53 7.36 -6.54 -3.59
C SER A 53 7.41 -7.69 -2.57
N TYR A 54 7.30 -7.38 -1.28
CA TYR A 54 7.23 -8.37 -0.21
C TYR A 54 6.03 -9.32 -0.37
N LEU A 55 4.83 -8.79 -0.57
CA LEU A 55 3.62 -9.58 -0.79
C LEU A 55 3.68 -10.41 -2.09
N GLN A 56 4.22 -9.83 -3.16
CA GLN A 56 4.44 -10.54 -4.43
C GLN A 56 5.42 -11.71 -4.26
N SER A 57 6.48 -11.55 -3.46
CA SER A 57 7.42 -12.63 -3.13
C SER A 57 6.76 -13.80 -2.36
N LYS A 58 5.65 -13.53 -1.67
CA LYS A 58 4.80 -14.54 -1.03
C LYS A 58 3.73 -15.12 -1.97
N HIS A 59 3.80 -14.81 -3.27
CA HIS A 59 2.83 -15.21 -4.29
C HIS A 59 1.40 -14.68 -4.06
N ILE A 60 1.26 -13.55 -3.36
CA ILE A 60 -0.03 -12.89 -3.19
C ILE A 60 -0.26 -11.94 -4.36
N ASN A 61 -1.47 -11.93 -4.93
CA ASN A 61 -1.84 -11.00 -5.97
C ASN A 61 -2.01 -9.59 -5.38
N VAL A 62 -1.26 -8.61 -5.86
CA VAL A 62 -1.29 -7.22 -5.35
C VAL A 62 -1.68 -6.27 -6.47
N ILE A 63 -2.66 -5.41 -6.20
CA ILE A 63 -3.09 -4.33 -7.08
C ILE A 63 -2.75 -3.02 -6.39
N TYR A 64 -1.77 -2.29 -6.93
CA TYR A 64 -1.37 -0.98 -6.43
C TYR A 64 -2.24 0.12 -7.03
N ILE A 65 -2.81 0.98 -6.19
CA ILE A 65 -3.61 2.14 -6.60
C ILE A 65 -2.88 3.39 -6.12
N ASP A 66 -2.46 4.23 -7.07
CA ASP A 66 -1.83 5.52 -6.77
C ASP A 66 -2.89 6.59 -6.46
N ALA A 67 -2.48 7.64 -5.76
CA ALA A 67 -3.36 8.74 -5.38
C ALA A 67 -3.46 9.82 -6.47
N PHE A 68 -2.96 9.58 -7.67
CA PHE A 68 -2.79 10.60 -8.71
C PHE A 68 -3.62 10.34 -9.98
N HIS A 69 -4.46 9.30 -9.98
CA HIS A 69 -5.36 8.90 -11.09
C HIS A 69 -6.83 8.77 -10.66
#